data_AF-A0A2A5V944-F1
#
_entry.id   AF-A0A2A5V944-F1
#
_cell.length_a   1.000
_cell.length_b   1.000
_cell.length_c   1.000
_cell.angle_alpha   90.00
_cell.angle_beta   90.00
_cell.angle_gamma   90.00
#
_symmetry.space_group_name_H-M   'P 1'
#
loop_
_entity.id
_entity.type
_entity.pdbx_description
1 polymer ?
#
loop_
_entity_poly.entity_id
_entity_poly.type
_entity_poly.pdbx_seq_one_letter_code
_entity_poly.pdbx_strand_id
1 'polypeptide(L)'
;MPKDQFKTRLEIAKKKIETKNYNEKTNKTSPIGSAFKLSTELVAAVAVGTIIGFIFDKTFGTKPWFILIFFFVGVVAGITNVIRSAKNMQK
;
A
#
# COMPACT_ATOMS: atom_id res chain seq x y z
N MET A 1 23.75 -21.57 43.60
CA MET A 1 22.44 -21.65 42.91
C MET A 1 22.57 -21.05 41.51
N PRO A 2 22.83 -21.86 40.45
CA PRO A 2 23.08 -21.39 39.08
C PRO A 2 21.81 -21.16 38.23
N LYS A 3 20.66 -21.66 38.70
CA LYS A 3 19.38 -21.63 37.97
C LYS A 3 18.81 -20.20 37.85
N ASP A 4 19.20 -19.31 38.75
CA ASP A 4 18.67 -17.95 38.83
C ASP A 4 19.26 -17.06 37.73
N GLN A 5 20.56 -17.19 37.44
CA GLN A 5 21.21 -16.43 36.36
C GLN A 5 20.64 -16.77 34.98
N PHE A 6 20.34 -18.05 34.74
CA PHE A 6 19.73 -18.48 33.48
C PHE A 6 18.32 -17.91 33.31
N LYS A 7 17.52 -17.93 34.38
CA LYS A 7 16.17 -17.34 34.40
C LYS A 7 16.21 -15.83 34.16
N THR A 8 17.12 -15.11 34.81
CA THR A 8 17.30 -13.65 34.61
C THR A 8 17.61 -13.33 33.15
N ARG A 9 18.51 -14.08 32.51
CA ARG A 9 18.85 -13.84 31.09
C ARG A 9 17.70 -14.17 30.16
N LEU A 10 16.96 -15.24 30.44
CA LEU A 10 15.78 -15.63 29.67
C LEU A 10 14.65 -14.58 29.80
N GLU A 11 14.48 -14.01 30.98
CA GLU A 11 13.49 -12.97 31.26
C GLU A 11 13.85 -11.65 30.58
N ILE A 12 15.13 -11.25 30.60
CA ILE A 12 15.63 -10.09 29.84
C ILE A 12 15.41 -10.29 28.34
N ALA A 13 15.70 -11.47 27.80
CA ALA A 13 15.49 -11.79 26.40
C ALA A 13 14.00 -11.75 26.02
N LYS A 14 13.13 -12.35 26.85
CA LYS A 14 11.67 -12.30 26.68
C LYS A 14 11.15 -10.86 26.72
N LYS A 15 11.53 -10.07 27.72
CA LYS A 15 11.14 -8.66 27.84
C LYS A 15 11.60 -7.82 26.66
N LYS A 16 12.80 -8.08 26.12
CA LYS A 16 13.32 -7.41 24.93
C LYS A 16 12.53 -7.78 23.67
N ILE A 17 12.12 -9.04 23.54
CA ILE A 17 11.27 -9.51 22.45
C ILE A 17 9.86 -8.94 22.58
N GLU A 18 9.28 -8.89 23.78
CA GLU A 18 7.97 -8.27 24.03
C GLU A 18 7.96 -6.78 23.72
N THR A 19 8.96 -6.03 24.19
CA THR A 19 9.10 -4.61 23.85
C THR A 19 9.36 -4.40 22.36
N LYS A 20 10.16 -5.23 21.69
CA LYS A 20 10.35 -5.15 20.23
C LYS A 20 9.06 -5.43 19.46
N ASN A 21 8.32 -6.48 19.83
CA ASN A 21 7.02 -6.81 19.22
C ASN A 21 5.97 -5.73 19.49
N TYR A 22 5.98 -5.12 20.67
CA TYR A 22 5.09 -4.00 21.00
C TYR A 22 5.42 -2.79 20.13
N ASN A 23 6.71 -2.43 20.02
CA ASN A 23 7.16 -1.35 19.14
C ASN A 23 6.87 -1.63 17.66
N GLU A 24 6.95 -2.90 17.23
CA GLU A 24 6.62 -3.30 15.86
C GLU A 24 5.12 -3.22 15.57
N LYS A 25 4.27 -3.60 16.53
CA LYS A 25 2.82 -3.38 16.47
C LYS A 25 2.43 -1.90 16.58
N THR A 26 3.23 -1.08 17.25
CA THR A 26 3.03 0.38 17.37
C THR A 26 3.82 1.19 16.35
N ASN A 27 4.50 0.56 15.38
CA ASN A 27 4.98 1.24 14.19
C ASN A 27 3.74 1.69 13.40
N LYS A 28 3.15 2.79 13.86
CA LYS A 28 2.10 3.51 13.15
C LYS A 28 2.67 3.77 11.77
N THR A 29 2.07 3.17 10.75
CA THR A 29 2.39 3.49 9.35
C THR A 29 2.42 5.01 9.25
N SER A 30 3.57 5.56 8.84
CA SER A 30 3.73 7.01 8.81
C SER A 30 2.59 7.61 7.98
N PRO A 31 1.87 8.63 8.49
CA PRO A 31 0.78 9.26 7.75
C PRO A 31 1.21 9.71 6.34
N ILE A 32 2.46 10.14 6.20
CA ILE A 32 3.05 10.52 4.90
C ILE A 32 3.21 9.32 3.97
N GLY A 33 3.63 8.17 4.48
CA GLY A 33 3.85 6.95 3.70
C GLY A 33 2.53 6.35 3.24
N SER A 34 1.50 6.40 4.10
CA SER A 34 0.15 6.02 3.74
C SER A 34 -0.44 6.93 2.67
N ALA A 35 -0.31 8.26 2.81
CA ALA A 35 -0.78 9.21 1.80
C ALA A 35 -0.07 8.99 0.44
N PHE A 36 1.25 8.76 0.47
CA PHE A 36 2.04 8.47 -0.72
C PHE A 36 1.65 7.14 -1.39
N LYS A 37 1.34 6.10 -0.60
CA LYS A 37 0.83 4.84 -1.14
C LYS A 37 -0.51 5.05 -1.87
N LEU A 38 -1.44 5.78 -1.25
CA LEU A 38 -2.74 6.06 -1.88
C LEU A 38 -2.60 6.92 -3.15
N SER A 39 -1.72 7.93 -3.14
CA SER A 39 -1.49 8.75 -4.32
C SER A 39 -0.86 7.96 -5.46
N THR A 40 0.15 7.12 -5.16
CA THR A 40 0.80 6.27 -6.16
C THR A 40 -0.13 5.19 -6.71
N GLU A 41 -1.00 4.59 -5.88
CA GLU A 41 -2.03 3.64 -6.36
C GLU A 41 -2.97 4.29 -7.39
N LEU A 42 -3.43 5.51 -7.12
CA LEU A 42 -4.27 6.27 -8.03
C LEU A 42 -3.54 6.60 -9.33
N VAL A 43 -2.34 7.20 -9.23
CA VAL A 43 -1.55 7.61 -10.40
C VAL A 43 -1.18 6.41 -11.25
N ALA A 44 -0.79 5.29 -10.64
CA ALA A 44 -0.46 4.07 -11.37
C ALA A 44 -1.66 3.52 -12.15
N ALA A 45 -2.85 3.47 -11.56
CA ALA A 45 -4.05 3.00 -12.24
C ALA A 45 -4.41 3.87 -13.46
N VAL A 46 -4.35 5.19 -13.30
CA VAL A 46 -4.61 6.15 -14.39
C VAL A 46 -3.55 6.05 -15.49
N ALA A 47 -2.27 5.97 -15.12
CA ALA A 47 -1.17 5.84 -16.07
C ALA A 47 -1.29 4.57 -16.90
N VAL A 48 -1.54 3.43 -16.25
CA VAL A 48 -1.74 2.13 -16.93
C VAL A 48 -2.94 2.18 -17.87
N GLY A 49 -4.09 2.70 -17.41
CA GLY A 49 -5.27 2.85 -18.26
C GLY A 49 -5.00 3.74 -19.48
N THR A 50 -4.34 4.87 -19.27
CA THR A 50 -3.99 5.81 -20.36
C THR A 50 -3.01 5.19 -21.36
N ILE A 51 -2.00 4.46 -20.91
CA ILE A 51 -1.03 3.76 -21.77
C ILE A 51 -1.74 2.68 -22.61
N ILE A 52 -2.62 1.89 -21.98
CA ILE A 52 -3.42 0.88 -22.69
C ILE A 52 -4.31 1.57 -23.73
N GLY A 53 -5.04 2.61 -23.35
CA GLY A 53 -5.87 3.38 -24.26
C GLY A 53 -5.06 3.95 -25.44
N PHE A 54 -3.85 4.43 -25.21
CA PHE A 54 -2.97 4.94 -26.26
C PHE A 54 -2.52 3.87 -27.24
N ILE A 55 -2.19 2.67 -26.76
CA ILE A 55 -1.83 1.53 -27.60
C ILE A 55 -3.02 1.17 -28.50
N PHE A 56 -4.22 1.05 -27.92
CA PHE A 56 -5.45 0.74 -28.66
C PHE A 56 -5.78 1.80 -29.70
N ASP A 57 -5.72 3.07 -29.32
CA ASP A 57 -5.92 4.20 -30.23
C ASP A 57 -4.90 4.20 -31.39
N LYS A 58 -3.67 3.74 -31.15
CA LYS A 58 -2.66 3.57 -32.19
C LYS A 58 -2.92 2.35 -33.08
N THR A 59 -3.39 1.23 -32.54
CA THR A 59 -3.65 0.01 -33.34
C THR A 59 -4.91 0.12 -34.18
N PHE A 60 -5.96 0.76 -33.67
CA PHE A 60 -7.25 0.88 -34.36
C PHE A 60 -7.46 2.23 -35.07
N GLY A 61 -6.55 3.20 -34.89
CA GLY A 61 -6.64 4.51 -35.53
C GLY A 61 -7.73 5.42 -34.96
N THR A 62 -8.30 5.08 -33.80
CA THR A 62 -9.47 5.73 -33.18
C THR A 62 -9.12 6.94 -32.29
N LYS A 63 -7.97 7.57 -32.49
CA LYS A 63 -7.44 8.57 -31.53
C LYS A 63 -8.36 9.80 -31.40
N PRO A 64 -8.69 10.28 -30.18
CA PRO A 64 -8.26 9.80 -28.85
C PRO A 64 -9.38 9.07 -28.07
N TRP A 65 -10.22 8.27 -28.73
CA TRP A 65 -11.43 7.71 -28.11
C TRP A 65 -11.15 6.65 -27.05
N PHE A 66 -10.26 5.69 -27.32
CA PHE A 66 -9.91 4.67 -26.31
C PHE A 66 -9.11 5.26 -25.17
N ILE A 67 -8.22 6.22 -25.42
CA ILE A 67 -7.52 6.95 -24.35
C ILE A 67 -8.54 7.54 -23.38
N LEU A 68 -9.59 8.19 -23.90
CA LEU A 68 -10.59 8.84 -23.06
C LEU A 68 -11.37 7.81 -22.21
N ILE A 69 -11.83 6.71 -22.83
CA ILE A 69 -12.55 5.64 -22.12
C ILE A 69 -11.66 5.00 -21.05
N PHE A 70 -10.45 4.57 -21.41
CA PHE A 70 -9.55 3.88 -20.49
C PHE A 70 -9.00 4.81 -19.41
N PHE A 71 -8.89 6.11 -19.65
CA PHE A 71 -8.59 7.10 -18.62
C PHE A 71 -9.65 7.08 -17.52
N PHE A 72 -10.94 7.20 -17.87
CA PHE A 72 -12.02 7.15 -16.87
C PHE A 72 -12.09 5.81 -16.15
N VAL A 73 -11.89 4.69 -16.87
CA VAL A 73 -11.80 3.37 -16.26
C VAL A 73 -10.64 3.31 -15.25
N GLY A 74 -9.46 3.83 -15.61
CA GLY A 74 -8.29 3.91 -14.73
C GLY A 74 -8.55 4.76 -13.48
N VAL A 75 -9.22 5.90 -13.63
CA VAL A 75 -9.62 6.77 -12.51
C VAL A 75 -10.59 6.04 -11.56
N VAL A 76 -11.65 5.43 -12.09
CA VAL A 76 -12.64 4.70 -11.29
C VAL A 76 -11.99 3.52 -10.55
N ALA A 77 -11.13 2.76 -11.24
CA ALA A 77 -10.38 1.66 -10.63
C ALA A 77 -9.43 2.17 -9.53
N GLY A 78 -8.69 3.25 -9.78
CA GLY A 78 -7.78 3.86 -8.82
C GLY A 78 -8.49 4.36 -7.57
N ILE A 79 -9.59 5.10 -7.72
CA ILE A 79 -10.42 5.57 -6.58
C ILE A 79 -10.95 4.37 -5.77
N THR A 80 -11.47 3.34 -6.44
CA THR A 80 -11.99 2.14 -5.76
C THR A 80 -10.88 1.45 -4.96
N ASN A 81 -9.67 1.37 -5.51
CA ASN A 81 -8.53 0.75 -4.83
C ASN A 81 -8.05 1.59 -3.63
N VAL A 82 -7.98 2.91 -3.77
CA VAL A 82 -7.66 3.85 -2.69
C VAL A 82 -8.67 3.75 -1.54
N ILE A 83 -9.98 3.73 -1.84
CA ILE A 83 -11.02 3.58 -0.83
C ILE A 83 -10.88 2.22 -0.11
N ARG A 84 -10.58 1.16 -0.84
CA ARG A 84 -10.36 -0.17 -0.26
C ARG A 84 -9.12 -0.19 0.65
N SER A 85 -8.01 0.42 0.21
CA SER A 85 -6.79 0.58 1.01
C SER A 85 -7.08 1.38 2.29
N ALA A 86 -7.80 2.50 2.19
CA ALA A 86 -8.17 3.32 3.34
C ALA A 86 -9.07 2.56 4.33
N LYS A 87 -10.08 1.81 3.85
CA LYS A 87 -10.94 0.97 4.69
C LYS A 87 -10.17 -0.11 5.43
N ASN A 88 -9.20 -0.74 4.77
CA ASN A 88 -8.34 -1.76 5.39
C ASN A 88 -7.42 -1.18 6.47
N MET A 89 -7.05 0.10 6.37
CA MET A 89 -6.24 0.78 7.39
C MET A 89 -7.07 1.22 8.62
N GLN A 90 -8.38 1.41 8.46
CA GLN A 90 -9.29 1.78 9.54
C GLN A 90 -9.83 0.57 10.33
N LYS A 91 -9.60 -0.65 9.86
CA LYS A 91 -10.05 -1.91 10.49
C LYS A 91 -8.92 -2.52 11.32
#